data_AF-A0A2R7IL98-F1
#
_entry.id   AF-A0A2R7IL98-F1
#
_cell.length_a   1.000
_cell.length_b   1.000
_cell.length_c   1.000
_cell.angle_alpha   90.00
_cell.angle_beta   90.00
_cell.angle_gamma   90.00
#
_symmetry.space_group_name_H-M   'P 1'
#
loop_
_entity.id
_entity.type
_entity.pdbx_description
1 polymer ?
#
loop_
_entity_poly.entity_id
_entity_poly.type
_entity_poly.pdbx_seq_one_letter_code
_entity_poly.pdbx_strand_id
1 'polypeptide(L)'
;VGVARNLAPDTGTGGDLYTVIGHAPRHLDRNIAVVGRVIDGMTALSALPRGTGGGLGLYEDPKQRVPIKRIVLVADLPVAERPTYQYLRPDAPVFAATLEARANRGGPFFTVPAGAADLCNLMVPVRAVTGR
;
A
#
# COMPACT_ATOMS: atom_id res chain seq x y z
N VAL A 1 -0.38 4.85 -2.09
CA VAL A 1 0.35 6.09 -1.74
C VAL A 1 -0.28 7.21 -2.50
N GLY A 2 -0.88 8.16 -1.80
CA GLY A 2 -1.51 9.34 -2.39
C GLY A 2 -0.78 10.62 -2.00
N VAL A 3 -0.99 11.65 -2.79
CA VAL A 3 -0.50 13.01 -2.53
C VAL A 3 -1.57 13.77 -1.78
N ALA A 4 -1.24 14.30 -0.60
CA ALA A 4 -2.13 15.19 0.13
C ALA A 4 -2.27 16.53 -0.62
N ARG A 5 -3.42 17.18 -0.45
CA ARG A 5 -3.71 18.48 -1.07
C ARG A 5 -4.66 19.29 -0.21
N ASN A 6 -4.72 20.58 -0.48
CA ASN A 6 -5.77 21.46 0.03
C ASN A 6 -7.06 21.31 -0.81
N LEU A 7 -8.03 22.21 -0.61
CA LEU A 7 -9.35 22.16 -1.26
C LEU A 7 -9.27 22.11 -2.78
N ALA A 8 -8.43 22.96 -3.40
CA ALA A 8 -8.29 23.02 -4.85
C ALA A 8 -7.55 21.77 -5.37
N PRO A 9 -8.03 21.13 -6.46
CA PRO A 9 -7.52 19.83 -6.93
C PRO A 9 -6.04 19.82 -7.34
N ASP A 10 -5.48 20.96 -7.74
CA ASP A 10 -4.13 21.16 -8.28
C ASP A 10 -3.10 21.58 -7.22
N THR A 11 -3.47 21.61 -5.95
CA THR A 11 -2.59 22.07 -4.85
C THR A 11 -1.68 20.99 -4.28
N GLY A 12 -1.75 19.76 -4.79
CA GLY A 12 -0.86 18.68 -4.37
C GLY A 12 0.55 18.85 -4.90
N THR A 13 1.51 19.14 -4.03
CA THR A 13 2.91 19.39 -4.41
C THR A 13 3.77 18.11 -4.48
N GLY A 14 3.27 17.00 -3.94
CA GLY A 14 4.06 15.78 -3.72
C GLY A 14 4.97 15.84 -2.49
N GLY A 15 5.02 16.97 -1.77
CA GLY A 15 5.77 17.11 -0.52
C GLY A 15 5.15 16.34 0.65
N ASP A 16 3.82 16.25 0.67
CA ASP A 16 3.05 15.54 1.69
C ASP A 16 2.40 14.29 1.09
N LEU A 17 2.80 13.12 1.60
CA LEU A 17 2.31 11.82 1.13
C LEU A 17 1.59 11.07 2.24
N TYR A 18 0.60 10.27 1.84
CA TYR A 18 -0.08 9.37 2.77
C TYR A 18 -0.18 7.94 2.21
N THR A 19 -0.30 6.99 3.13
CA THR A 19 -0.57 5.58 2.84
C THR A 19 -1.87 5.18 3.52
N VAL A 20 -2.76 4.52 2.76
CA VAL A 20 -3.97 3.91 3.32
C VAL A 20 -3.56 2.67 4.10
N ILE A 21 -3.91 2.62 5.39
CA ILE A 21 -3.50 1.56 6.31
C ILE A 21 -4.68 0.71 6.83
N GLY A 22 -5.85 0.88 6.23
CA GLY A 22 -7.08 0.15 6.55
C GLY A 22 -7.87 -0.16 5.26
N HIS A 23 -9.20 -0.29 5.40
CA HIS A 23 -10.06 -0.49 4.24
C HIS A 23 -9.95 0.68 3.25
N ALA A 24 -10.07 0.38 1.95
CA ALA A 24 -9.84 1.38 0.91
C ALA A 24 -10.90 2.50 0.96
N PRO A 25 -10.51 3.78 1.10
CA PRO A 25 -11.44 4.91 1.11
C PRO A 25 -11.86 5.24 -0.33
N ARG A 26 -12.69 4.40 -0.95
CA ARG A 26 -13.08 4.49 -2.37
C ARG A 26 -13.77 5.81 -2.76
N HIS A 27 -14.26 6.59 -1.79
CA HIS A 27 -14.77 7.94 -2.03
C HIS A 27 -13.69 8.93 -2.48
N LEU A 28 -12.40 8.63 -2.26
CA LEU A 28 -11.27 9.44 -2.73
C LEU A 28 -10.86 9.11 -4.17
N ASP A 29 -11.39 8.03 -4.76
CA ASP A 29 -11.12 7.67 -6.14
C ASP A 29 -11.47 8.84 -7.07
N ARG A 30 -10.60 9.12 -8.04
CA ARG A 30 -10.72 10.25 -8.99
C ARG A 30 -10.71 11.65 -8.34
N ASN A 31 -10.53 11.75 -7.02
CA ASN A 31 -10.49 13.03 -6.29
C ASN A 31 -9.09 13.36 -5.73
N ILE A 32 -8.24 12.34 -5.56
CA ILE A 32 -6.86 12.48 -5.07
C ILE A 32 -5.89 11.83 -6.05
N ALA A 33 -4.71 12.43 -6.20
CA ALA A 33 -3.62 11.86 -6.99
C ALA A 33 -3.01 10.65 -6.25
N VAL A 34 -3.19 9.46 -6.82
CA VAL A 34 -2.52 8.24 -6.36
C VAL A 34 -1.25 8.05 -7.19
N VAL A 35 -0.09 8.04 -6.53
CA VAL A 35 1.23 8.06 -7.19
C VAL A 35 2.01 6.77 -7.03
N GLY A 36 1.52 5.83 -6.23
CA GLY A 36 2.20 4.55 -6.06
C GLY A 36 1.52 3.60 -5.08
N ARG A 37 2.17 2.45 -4.86
CA ARG A 37 1.73 1.39 -3.97
C ARG A 37 2.89 0.94 -3.10
N VAL A 38 2.61 0.69 -1.82
CA VAL A 38 3.56 0.06 -0.91
C VAL A 38 3.62 -1.43 -1.25
N ILE A 39 4.81 -1.92 -1.60
CA ILE A 39 5.03 -3.33 -1.96
C ILE A 39 5.81 -4.11 -0.89
N ASP A 40 6.45 -3.40 0.02
CA ASP A 40 7.16 -3.94 1.19
C ASP A 40 7.11 -2.90 2.32
N GLY A 41 7.25 -3.34 3.58
CA GLY A 41 7.30 -2.45 4.75
C GLY A 41 5.94 -1.93 5.24
N MET A 42 4.82 -2.46 4.74
CA MET A 42 3.47 -2.01 5.15
C MET A 42 3.24 -2.17 6.66
N THR A 43 3.78 -3.22 7.28
CA THR A 43 3.70 -3.43 8.74
C THR A 43 4.26 -2.24 9.51
N ALA A 44 5.43 -1.72 9.11
CA ALA A 44 6.04 -0.57 9.76
C ALA A 44 5.18 0.70 9.62
N LEU A 45 4.62 0.95 8.43
CA LEU A 45 3.72 2.10 8.20
C LEU A 45 2.42 1.98 9.00
N SER A 46 1.85 0.77 9.09
CA SER A 46 0.60 0.55 9.83
C SER A 46 0.76 0.68 11.35
N ALA A 47 1.99 0.43 11.85
CA ALA A 47 2.36 0.45 13.26
C ALA A 47 2.75 1.84 13.78
N LEU A 48 2.79 2.87 12.91
CA LEU A 48 3.03 4.24 13.37
C LEU A 48 2.01 4.65 14.44
N PRO A 49 2.44 5.44 15.46
CA PRO A 49 1.52 5.94 16.48
C PRO A 49 0.29 6.60 15.86
N ARG A 50 -0.87 6.50 16.52
CA ARG A 50 -2.07 7.22 16.08
C ARG A 50 -2.05 8.62 16.67
N GLY A 51 -2.26 9.63 15.83
CA GLY A 51 -2.50 10.99 16.29
C GLY A 51 -3.95 11.17 16.75
N THR A 52 -4.14 12.04 17.71
CA THR A 52 -5.44 12.35 18.33
C THR A 52 -5.83 13.82 18.21
N GLY A 53 -4.91 14.65 17.72
CA GLY A 53 -5.05 16.10 17.74
C GLY A 53 -6.07 16.65 16.76
N GLY A 54 -6.80 17.67 17.22
CA GLY A 54 -7.68 18.52 16.42
C GLY A 54 -8.83 17.80 15.73
N GLY A 55 -9.16 16.56 16.11
CA GLY A 55 -10.15 15.73 15.42
C GLY A 55 -9.72 15.28 14.01
N LEU A 56 -8.49 15.61 13.60
CA LEU A 56 -7.93 15.32 12.27
C LEU A 56 -6.81 14.29 12.32
N GLY A 57 -6.49 13.75 13.50
CA GLY A 57 -5.49 12.70 13.67
C GLY A 57 -4.05 13.20 13.66
N LEU A 58 -3.81 14.47 14.00
CA LEU A 58 -2.47 15.04 14.12
C LEU A 58 -1.76 14.54 15.39
N TYR A 59 -0.43 14.50 15.36
CA TYR A 59 0.37 14.29 16.57
C TYR A 59 0.41 15.57 17.40
N GLU A 60 0.03 15.45 18.67
CA GLU A 60 0.07 16.55 19.64
C GLU A 60 1.42 16.55 20.39
N ASP A 61 1.95 15.36 20.72
CA ASP A 61 3.29 15.23 21.30
C ASP A 61 4.34 15.09 20.19
N PRO A 62 5.32 16.00 20.09
CA PRO A 62 6.43 15.89 19.16
C PRO A 62 7.18 14.55 19.21
N LYS A 63 7.16 13.84 20.35
CA LYS A 63 7.78 12.50 20.50
C LYS A 63 7.10 11.43 19.65
N GLN A 64 5.86 11.63 19.22
CA GLN A 64 5.14 10.70 18.34
C GLN A 64 5.64 10.79 16.89
N ARG A 65 6.36 11.87 16.53
CA ARG A 65 6.87 12.06 15.16
C ARG A 65 7.99 11.07 14.89
N VAL A 66 7.72 10.12 13.99
CA VAL A 66 8.73 9.17 13.49
C VAL A 66 9.39 9.77 12.24
N PRO A 67 10.67 10.15 12.26
CA PRO A 67 11.31 10.80 11.13
C PRO A 67 11.60 9.82 9.98
N ILE A 68 11.39 10.27 8.75
CA ILE A 68 11.91 9.59 7.56
C ILE A 68 13.39 9.94 7.45
N LYS A 69 14.27 9.00 7.84
CA LYS A 69 15.72 9.24 7.90
C LYS A 69 16.41 9.27 6.53
N ARG A 70 15.84 8.58 5.54
CA ARG A 70 16.41 8.44 4.20
C ARG A 70 15.30 8.16 3.20
N ILE A 71 15.36 8.84 2.07
CA ILE A 71 14.57 8.55 0.87
C ILE A 71 15.59 8.41 -0.27
N VAL A 72 15.44 7.38 -1.08
CA VAL A 72 16.32 7.14 -2.22
C VAL A 72 15.53 6.50 -3.34
N LEU A 73 15.76 6.95 -4.57
CA LEU A 73 15.27 6.24 -5.74
C LEU A 73 16.19 5.04 -5.98
N VAL A 74 15.61 3.86 -6.18
CA VAL A 74 16.41 2.63 -6.40
C VAL A 74 17.36 2.78 -7.59
N ALA A 75 16.98 3.57 -8.60
CA ALA A 75 17.84 3.87 -9.75
C ALA A 75 19.14 4.62 -9.40
N ASP A 76 19.15 5.35 -8.28
CA ASP A 76 20.30 6.15 -7.82
C ASP A 76 21.22 5.36 -6.88
N LEU A 77 20.81 4.15 -6.46
CA LEU A 77 21.67 3.28 -5.67
C LEU A 77 22.74 2.60 -6.54
N PRO A 78 23.93 2.29 -5.99
CA PRO A 78 24.87 1.37 -6.62
C PRO A 78 24.16 0.06 -6.96
N VAL A 79 24.47 -0.54 -8.11
CA VAL A 79 23.77 -1.75 -8.60
C VAL A 79 23.75 -2.87 -7.56
N ALA A 80 24.84 -3.05 -6.83
CA ALA A 80 24.97 -4.06 -5.78
C ALA A 80 24.03 -3.85 -4.57
N GLU A 81 23.54 -2.63 -4.34
CA GLU A 81 22.63 -2.29 -3.24
C GLU A 81 21.16 -2.25 -3.65
N ARG A 82 20.86 -2.39 -4.95
CA ARG A 82 19.49 -2.26 -5.46
C ARG A 82 18.64 -3.46 -5.03
N PRO A 83 17.59 -3.28 -4.21
CA PRO A 83 16.68 -4.36 -3.91
C PRO A 83 15.91 -4.75 -5.18
N THR A 84 15.77 -6.06 -5.41
CA THR A 84 15.04 -6.58 -6.57
C THR A 84 13.73 -7.21 -6.13
N TYR A 85 12.66 -6.87 -6.83
CA TYR A 85 11.32 -7.42 -6.59
C TYR A 85 10.74 -7.99 -7.87
N GLN A 86 9.92 -9.02 -7.71
CA GLN A 86 9.07 -9.57 -8.77
C GLN A 86 7.62 -9.47 -8.33
N TYR A 87 6.73 -9.14 -9.26
CA TYR A 87 5.30 -9.20 -9.05
C TYR A 87 4.65 -10.17 -10.04
N LEU A 88 3.58 -10.82 -9.62
CA LEU A 88 2.80 -11.66 -10.53
C LEU A 88 2.00 -10.75 -11.46
N ARG A 89 2.25 -10.88 -12.77
CA ARG A 89 1.54 -10.07 -13.76
C ARG A 89 0.04 -10.39 -13.76
N PRO A 90 -0.84 -9.38 -13.69
CA PRO A 90 -2.29 -9.61 -13.68
C PRO A 90 -2.86 -10.27 -14.94
N ASP A 91 -2.16 -10.16 -16.07
CA ASP A 91 -2.56 -10.74 -17.35
C ASP A 91 -2.08 -12.19 -17.54
N ALA A 92 -1.27 -12.73 -16.62
CA ALA A 92 -0.83 -14.11 -16.69
C ALA A 92 -1.98 -15.07 -16.32
N PRO A 93 -2.14 -16.23 -17.00
CA PRO A 93 -3.22 -17.18 -16.69
C PRO A 93 -3.28 -17.62 -15.22
N VAL A 94 -2.12 -17.74 -14.55
CA VAL A 94 -2.02 -18.12 -13.14
C VAL A 94 -2.55 -17.03 -12.18
N PHE A 95 -2.67 -15.78 -12.62
CA PHE A 95 -3.25 -14.72 -11.80
C PHE A 95 -4.74 -14.96 -11.54
N ALA A 96 -5.49 -15.41 -12.56
CA ALA A 96 -6.91 -15.75 -12.41
C ALA A 96 -7.13 -16.85 -11.35
N ALA A 97 -6.28 -17.88 -11.34
CA ALA A 97 -6.32 -18.92 -10.31
C ALA A 97 -6.02 -18.37 -8.90
N THR A 98 -5.15 -17.35 -8.80
CA THR A 98 -4.88 -16.66 -7.53
C THR A 98 -6.09 -15.87 -7.04
N LEU A 99 -6.82 -15.20 -7.94
CA LEU A 99 -8.04 -14.47 -7.60
C LEU A 99 -9.15 -15.43 -7.12
N GLU A 100 -9.34 -16.54 -7.85
CA GLU A 100 -10.32 -17.55 -7.51
C GLU A 100 -10.06 -18.16 -6.13
N ALA A 101 -8.81 -18.54 -5.85
CA ALA A 101 -8.42 -19.07 -4.53
C ALA A 101 -8.60 -18.05 -3.39
N ARG A 102 -8.52 -16.74 -3.68
CA ARG A 102 -8.76 -15.67 -2.70
C ARG A 102 -10.25 -15.43 -2.46
N ALA A 103 -11.06 -15.45 -3.51
CA ALA A 103 -12.52 -15.34 -3.42
C ALA A 103 -13.15 -16.56 -2.74
N ASN A 104 -12.64 -17.75 -3.07
CA ASN A 104 -13.18 -19.03 -2.64
C ASN A 104 -12.13 -19.83 -1.87
N ARG A 105 -11.82 -19.38 -0.64
CA ARG A 105 -10.87 -20.08 0.21
C ARG A 105 -11.36 -21.52 0.46
N GLY A 106 -10.53 -22.49 0.09
CA GLY A 106 -10.83 -23.91 0.28
C GLY A 106 -10.32 -24.48 1.60
N GLY A 107 -10.30 -25.81 1.68
CA GLY A 107 -9.88 -26.57 2.87
C GLY A 107 -11.05 -26.89 3.80
N PRO A 108 -10.83 -27.74 4.83
CA PRO A 108 -11.91 -28.27 5.68
C PRO A 108 -12.58 -27.21 6.57
N PHE A 109 -11.99 -26.02 6.68
CA PHE A 109 -12.52 -24.93 7.50
C PHE A 109 -13.70 -24.20 6.83
N PHE A 110 -13.69 -24.06 5.50
CA PHE A 110 -14.69 -23.27 4.77
C PHE A 110 -15.74 -24.18 4.14
N THR A 111 -16.94 -24.20 4.73
CA THR A 111 -18.08 -25.01 4.23
C THR A 111 -18.78 -24.36 3.03
N VAL A 112 -18.82 -23.02 2.97
CA VAL A 112 -19.53 -22.25 1.92
C VAL A 112 -18.56 -21.26 1.28
N PRO A 113 -18.35 -21.32 -0.06
CA PRO A 113 -17.51 -20.35 -0.78
C PRO A 113 -18.19 -18.97 -0.87
N ALA A 114 -17.40 -17.89 -0.87
CA ALA A 114 -17.94 -16.53 -0.89
C ALA A 114 -18.37 -16.06 -2.30
N GLY A 115 -17.82 -16.65 -3.36
CA GLY A 115 -18.13 -16.34 -4.76
C GLY A 115 -17.56 -15.01 -5.28
N ALA A 116 -16.97 -14.19 -4.41
CA ALA A 116 -16.38 -12.91 -4.77
C ALA A 116 -15.34 -12.46 -3.71
N ALA A 117 -14.53 -11.48 -4.08
CA ALA A 117 -13.68 -10.75 -3.15
C ALA A 117 -13.70 -9.26 -3.47
N ASP A 118 -13.54 -8.44 -2.44
CA ASP A 118 -13.30 -7.01 -2.62
C ASP A 118 -11.98 -6.78 -3.37
N LEU A 119 -12.02 -5.95 -4.41
CA LEU A 119 -10.88 -5.62 -5.26
C LEU A 119 -9.68 -5.13 -4.43
N CYS A 120 -9.91 -4.34 -3.39
CA CYS A 120 -8.82 -3.81 -2.57
C CYS A 120 -8.23 -4.85 -1.60
N ASN A 121 -8.90 -5.98 -1.42
CA ASN A 121 -8.38 -7.14 -0.68
C ASN A 121 -7.67 -8.16 -1.60
N LEU A 122 -7.79 -8.00 -2.92
CA LEU A 122 -7.11 -8.81 -3.94
C LEU A 122 -5.72 -8.23 -4.23
N MET A 123 -4.77 -8.50 -3.34
CA MET A 123 -3.40 -8.02 -3.48
C MET A 123 -2.66 -8.77 -4.58
N VAL A 124 -2.11 -8.03 -5.56
CA VAL A 124 -1.17 -8.59 -6.54
C VAL A 124 0.05 -9.15 -5.80
N PRO A 125 0.37 -10.45 -5.92
CA PRO A 125 1.53 -11.04 -5.25
C PRO A 125 2.83 -10.32 -5.66
N VAL A 126 3.64 -9.96 -4.67
CA VAL A 126 4.98 -9.40 -4.83
C VAL A 126 5.93 -10.18 -3.93
N ARG A 127 7.16 -10.41 -4.40
CA ARG A 127 8.23 -11.02 -3.61
C ARG A 127 9.55 -10.29 -3.82
N ALA A 128 10.35 -10.22 -2.76
CA ALA A 128 11.77 -9.90 -2.90
C ALA A 128 12.50 -11.05 -3.60
N VAL A 129 13.49 -10.72 -4.42
CA VAL A 129 14.41 -11.68 -5.01
C VAL A 129 15.72 -11.56 -4.25
N THR A 130 16.01 -12.54 -3.41
CA THR A 130 17.37 -12.74 -2.89
C THR A 130 18.22 -13.32 -4.01
N GLY A 131 19.41 -12.76 -4.22
CA GLY A 131 20.28 -13.05 -5.38
C GLY A 131 20.40 -14.53 -5.77
N ARG A 132 20.49 -14.78 -7.07
CA ARG A 132 21.08 -16.00 -7.64
C ARG A 132 22.59 -15.98 -7.44
#